data_AF-A0A969PVV9-F1
#
_entry.id   AF-A0A969PVV9-F1
#
_cell.length_a   1.000
_cell.length_b   1.000
_cell.length_c   1.000
_cell.angle_alpha   90.00
_cell.angle_beta   90.00
_cell.angle_gamma   90.00
#
_symmetry.space_group_name_H-M   'P 1'
#
loop_
_entity.id
_entity.type
_entity.pdbx_description
1 polymer ?
#
loop_
_entity_poly.entity_id
_entity_poly.type
_entity_poly.pdbx_seq_one_letter_code
_entity_poly.pdbx_strand_id
1 'polypeptide(L)'
;MENFQCIAIGIDRYHFLAPLRYAVADAQVFARFLVEEAKTSFRQSLLLTDTSPYLNKLSTYPNRENLLAWLEKGDTRSSSPLWFFFSGYGMNYRGEDFLLPIDGNPNDIENTGISLRSLFESLQQQTTGQLCFSRF
;
A
#
# COMPACT_ATOMS: atom_id res chain seq x y z
N MET A 1 4.68 -22.31 11.34
CA MET A 1 5.21 -20.98 10.97
C MET A 1 4.02 -20.19 10.48
N GLU A 2 3.64 -19.15 11.20
CA GLU A 2 2.60 -18.25 10.73
C GLU A 2 3.18 -17.45 9.57
N ASN A 3 2.58 -17.63 8.40
CA ASN A 3 2.85 -16.81 7.24
C ASN A 3 2.11 -15.50 7.49
N PHE A 4 2.76 -14.37 7.21
CA PHE A 4 2.13 -13.06 7.23
C PHE A 4 2.44 -12.38 5.91
N GLN A 5 1.47 -11.66 5.38
CA GLN A 5 1.67 -10.84 4.19
C GLN A 5 1.74 -9.38 4.60
N CYS A 6 2.63 -8.63 3.97
CA CYS A 6 2.79 -7.20 4.22
C CYS A 6 2.73 -6.44 2.89
N ILE A 7 1.92 -5.40 2.84
CA ILE A 7 1.92 -4.39 1.78
C ILE A 7 2.25 -3.06 2.46
N ALA A 8 3.44 -2.52 2.18
CA ALA A 8 3.89 -1.24 2.68
C ALA A 8 4.06 -0.27 1.51
N ILE A 9 3.35 0.85 1.57
CA ILE A 9 3.36 1.89 0.54
C ILE A 9 3.85 3.18 1.17
N GLY A 10 4.86 3.80 0.55
CA GLY A 10 5.42 5.08 0.99
C GLY A 10 5.66 5.99 -0.20
N ILE A 11 5.12 7.21 -0.16
CA ILE A 11 5.20 8.15 -1.28
C ILE A 11 5.65 9.52 -0.79
N ASP A 12 6.86 9.93 -1.19
CA ASP A 12 7.37 11.27 -0.88
C ASP A 12 7.11 12.27 -2.01
N ARG A 13 7.37 11.89 -3.27
CA ARG A 13 7.44 12.85 -4.40
C ARG A 13 6.24 12.76 -5.33
N TYR A 14 5.12 13.31 -4.88
CA TYR A 14 3.89 13.41 -5.69
C TYR A 14 4.06 14.31 -6.92
N HIS A 15 3.33 14.00 -7.99
CA HIS A 15 3.34 14.79 -9.23
C HIS A 15 2.59 16.12 -9.10
N PHE A 16 1.48 16.11 -8.33
CA PHE A 16 0.55 17.23 -8.22
C PHE A 16 0.48 17.85 -6.81
N LEU A 17 1.29 17.35 -5.88
CA LEU A 17 1.29 17.76 -4.47
C LEU A 17 2.71 18.06 -3.99
N ALA A 18 2.82 18.84 -2.91
CA ALA A 18 4.11 19.11 -2.30
C ALA A 18 4.76 17.79 -1.81
N PRO A 19 6.09 17.68 -1.87
CA PRO A 19 6.75 16.46 -1.44
C PRO A 19 6.67 16.26 0.08
N LEU A 20 6.51 15.02 0.51
CA LEU A 20 6.71 14.58 1.89
C LEU A 20 8.18 14.23 2.13
N ARG A 21 8.57 14.09 3.40
CA ARG A 21 9.99 13.90 3.80
C ARG A 21 10.31 12.51 4.31
N TYR A 22 9.32 11.74 4.74
CA TYR A 22 9.53 10.53 5.52
C TYR A 22 8.64 9.35 5.10
N ALA A 23 7.72 9.53 4.15
CA ALA A 23 6.74 8.50 3.84
C ALA A 23 7.39 7.23 3.28
N VAL A 24 8.42 7.38 2.44
CA VAL A 24 9.22 6.26 1.94
C VAL A 24 10.01 5.60 3.08
N ALA A 25 10.62 6.40 3.96
CA ALA A 25 11.40 5.90 5.08
C ALA A 25 10.52 5.12 6.07
N ASP A 26 9.32 5.62 6.37
CA ASP A 26 8.35 4.97 7.26
C ASP A 26 7.93 3.60 6.71
N ALA A 27 7.58 3.52 5.43
CA ALA A 27 7.22 2.27 4.78
C ALA A 27 8.38 1.25 4.79
N GLN A 28 9.62 1.70 4.58
CA GLN A 28 10.81 0.86 4.64
C GLN A 28 11.12 0.37 6.05
N VAL A 29 10.94 1.21 7.08
CA VAL A 29 11.12 0.81 8.48
C VAL A 29 10.05 -0.18 8.89
N PHE A 30 8.79 0.08 8.53
CA PHE A 30 7.68 -0.83 8.82
C PHE A 30 7.86 -2.20 8.18
N ALA A 31 8.20 -2.25 6.90
CA ALA A 31 8.47 -3.50 6.20
C ALA A 31 9.64 -4.28 6.81
N ARG A 32 10.73 -3.59 7.19
CA ARG A 32 11.87 -4.22 7.88
C ARG A 32 11.48 -4.77 9.25
N PHE A 33 10.75 -3.99 10.06
CA PHE A 33 10.26 -4.40 11.36
C PHE A 33 9.44 -5.70 11.28
N LEU A 34 8.55 -5.82 10.30
CA LEU A 34 7.77 -7.06 10.13
C LEU A 34 8.64 -8.25 9.70
N VAL A 35 9.71 -8.04 8.93
CA VAL A 35 10.63 -9.13 8.56
C VAL A 35 11.47 -9.55 9.76
N GLU A 36 12.03 -8.59 10.49
CA GLU A 36 12.99 -8.81 11.57
C GLU A 36 12.32 -9.28 12.88
N GLU A 37 11.28 -8.59 13.33
CA GLU A 37 10.66 -8.82 14.64
C GLU A 37 9.50 -9.82 14.56
N ALA A 38 8.67 -9.73 13.52
CA ALA A 38 7.53 -10.64 13.34
C ALA A 38 7.91 -11.95 12.62
N LYS A 39 9.20 -12.19 12.34
CA LYS A 39 9.76 -13.39 11.68
C LYS A 39 9.03 -13.76 10.38
N THR A 40 8.53 -12.77 9.67
CA THR A 40 7.87 -12.97 8.37
C THR A 40 8.92 -13.25 7.30
N SER A 41 8.57 -14.02 6.26
CA SER A 41 9.51 -14.25 5.18
C SER A 41 9.55 -13.05 4.23
N PHE A 42 10.76 -12.66 3.79
CA PHE A 42 10.95 -11.57 2.82
C PHE A 42 10.16 -11.77 1.51
N ARG A 43 9.84 -13.03 1.17
CA ARG A 43 9.01 -13.37 0.00
C ARG A 43 7.56 -12.89 0.10
N GLN A 44 7.11 -12.45 1.27
CA GLN A 44 5.73 -12.06 1.56
C GLN A 44 5.57 -10.57 1.88
N SER A 45 6.65 -9.77 1.80
CA SER A 45 6.61 -8.32 2.00
C SER A 45 6.73 -7.58 0.68
N LEU A 46 5.67 -6.86 0.30
CA LEU A 46 5.59 -5.98 -0.85
C LEU A 46 5.85 -4.54 -0.40
N LEU A 47 6.94 -3.94 -0.88
CA LEU A 47 7.26 -2.52 -0.67
C LEU A 47 7.05 -1.75 -1.97
N LEU A 48 6.22 -0.70 -1.92
CA LEU A 48 5.83 0.12 -3.07
C LEU A 48 6.22 1.57 -2.81
N THR A 49 7.27 2.03 -3.51
CA THR A 49 7.86 3.37 -3.38
C THR A 49 8.40 3.81 -4.74
N ASP A 50 8.68 5.10 -4.93
CA ASP A 50 9.25 5.62 -6.18
C ASP A 50 10.69 5.13 -6.46
N THR A 51 11.34 4.53 -5.45
CA THR A 51 12.72 4.02 -5.51
C THR A 51 12.84 2.50 -5.36
N SER A 52 11.73 1.78 -5.16
CA SER A 52 11.77 0.33 -5.02
C SER A 52 12.02 -0.37 -6.36
N PRO A 53 12.72 -1.53 -6.35
CA PRO A 53 12.97 -2.29 -7.57
C PRO A 53 11.70 -2.98 -8.08
N TYR A 54 11.71 -3.36 -9.36
CA TYR A 54 10.66 -4.20 -9.93
C TYR A 54 10.57 -5.54 -9.19
N LEU A 55 9.35 -6.04 -9.01
CA LEU A 55 9.10 -7.34 -8.39
C LEU A 55 8.25 -8.21 -9.31
N ASN A 56 8.70 -9.42 -9.60
CA ASN A 56 7.98 -10.39 -10.45
C ASN A 56 7.51 -9.79 -11.80
N LYS A 57 8.38 -8.97 -12.43
CA LYS A 57 8.14 -8.22 -13.69
C LYS A 57 7.08 -7.10 -13.60
N LEU A 58 6.50 -6.86 -12.43
CA LEU A 58 5.63 -5.73 -12.19
C LEU A 58 6.43 -4.58 -11.57
N SER A 59 6.10 -3.36 -11.98
CA SER A 59 6.66 -2.16 -11.39
C SER A 59 6.13 -1.99 -9.96
N THR A 60 7.00 -1.57 -9.05
CA THR A 60 6.63 -1.19 -7.68
C THR A 60 6.45 0.33 -7.53
N TYR A 61 6.53 1.06 -8.65
CA TYR A 61 6.27 2.50 -8.69
C TYR A 61 4.82 2.78 -8.27
N PRO A 62 4.57 3.65 -7.28
CA PRO A 62 3.27 3.74 -6.59
C PRO A 62 2.27 4.65 -7.33
N ASN A 63 2.14 4.46 -8.65
CA ASN A 63 1.08 5.08 -9.44
C ASN A 63 -0.23 4.28 -9.32
N ARG A 64 -1.34 4.90 -9.68
CA ARG A 64 -2.67 4.28 -9.52
C ARG A 64 -2.77 2.91 -10.19
N GLU A 65 -2.30 2.80 -11.43
CA GLU A 65 -2.35 1.56 -12.20
C GLU A 65 -1.61 0.41 -11.52
N ASN A 66 -0.36 0.64 -11.10
CA ASN A 66 0.44 -0.40 -10.44
C ASN A 66 -0.14 -0.77 -9.08
N LEU A 67 -0.61 0.21 -8.29
CA LEU A 67 -1.24 -0.09 -7.00
C LEU A 67 -2.46 -0.99 -7.18
N LEU A 68 -3.34 -0.69 -8.14
CA LEU A 68 -4.49 -1.54 -8.44
C LEU A 68 -4.05 -2.93 -8.94
N ALA A 69 -3.05 -3.01 -9.84
CA ALA A 69 -2.54 -4.29 -10.33
C ALA A 69 -1.96 -5.18 -9.21
N TRP A 70 -1.27 -4.59 -8.23
CA TRP A 70 -0.77 -5.31 -7.06
C TRP A 70 -1.89 -5.75 -6.13
N LEU A 71 -2.88 -4.88 -5.91
CA LEU A 71 -4.06 -5.20 -5.12
C LEU A 71 -4.93 -6.27 -5.78
N GLU A 72 -4.97 -6.38 -7.10
CA GLU A 72 -5.69 -7.48 -7.78
C GLU A 72 -4.92 -8.81 -7.74
N LYS A 73 -3.59 -8.74 -7.77
CA LYS A 73 -2.71 -9.92 -7.80
C LYS A 73 -2.58 -10.64 -6.45
N GLY A 74 -3.02 -10.02 -5.35
CA GLY A 74 -2.94 -10.62 -4.03
C GLY A 74 -3.54 -12.03 -4.00
N ASP A 75 -2.87 -12.92 -3.27
CA ASP A 75 -3.20 -14.34 -3.25
C ASP A 75 -4.51 -14.54 -2.50
N THR A 76 -5.62 -14.66 -3.23
CA THR A 76 -7.02 -14.54 -2.76
C THR A 76 -7.46 -15.55 -1.69
N ARG A 77 -6.57 -16.38 -1.14
CA ARG A 77 -6.91 -17.46 -0.19
C ARG A 77 -5.80 -17.78 0.81
N SER A 78 -5.00 -16.79 1.21
CA SER A 78 -4.07 -17.00 2.31
C SER A 78 -4.81 -16.94 3.66
N SER A 79 -4.70 -17.97 4.49
CA SER A 79 -5.16 -17.92 5.90
C SER A 79 -4.22 -17.09 6.80
N SER A 80 -3.25 -16.41 6.19
CA SER A 80 -2.25 -15.55 6.82
C SER A 80 -2.83 -14.16 7.08
N PRO A 81 -2.53 -13.53 8.22
CA PRO A 81 -2.86 -12.13 8.42
C PRO A 81 -2.17 -11.23 7.39
N LEU A 82 -2.87 -10.19 6.95
CA LEU A 82 -2.39 -9.19 5.99
C LEU A 82 -2.20 -7.85 6.70
N TRP A 83 -0.97 -7.36 6.69
CA TRP A 83 -0.62 -6.02 7.16
C TRP A 83 -0.64 -5.06 5.97
N PHE A 84 -1.47 -4.02 6.06
CA PHE A 84 -1.50 -2.94 5.10
C PHE A 84 -1.02 -1.65 5.77
N PHE A 85 0.08 -1.10 5.23
CA PHE A 85 0.68 0.15 5.68
C PHE A 85 0.70 1.14 4.52
N PHE A 86 0.22 2.35 4.79
CA PHE A 86 0.33 3.47 3.86
C PHE A 86 0.82 4.71 4.58
N SER A 87 1.87 5.33 4.04
CA SER A 87 2.31 6.68 4.39
C SER A 87 2.31 7.54 3.13
N GLY A 88 1.55 8.63 3.17
CA GLY A 88 1.27 9.47 2.00
C GLY A 88 0.06 10.37 2.20
N TYR A 89 -0.34 11.08 1.15
CA TYR A 89 -1.55 11.89 1.17
C TYR A 89 -2.82 11.02 1.13
N GLY A 90 -3.76 11.38 2.00
CA GLY A 90 -5.15 10.99 1.89
C GLY A 90 -6.04 12.23 1.79
N MET A 91 -7.18 12.10 1.14
CA MET A 91 -8.13 13.20 0.95
C MET A 91 -9.55 12.72 1.16
N ASN A 92 -10.33 13.50 1.91
CA ASN A 92 -11.77 13.30 1.96
C ASN A 92 -12.41 14.10 0.82
N TYR A 93 -13.21 13.42 -0.01
CA TYR A 93 -13.94 14.03 -1.10
C TYR A 93 -15.38 13.53 -1.09
N ARG A 94 -16.35 14.46 -0.97
CA ARG A 94 -17.79 14.16 -0.90
C ARG A 94 -18.18 13.14 0.20
N GLY A 95 -17.45 13.13 1.31
CA GLY A 95 -17.72 12.23 2.43
C GLY A 95 -17.08 10.84 2.31
N GLU A 96 -16.28 10.60 1.26
CA GLU A 96 -15.50 9.38 1.08
C GLU A 96 -14.00 9.66 1.20
N ASP A 97 -13.28 8.77 1.86
CA ASP A 97 -11.83 8.90 2.04
C ASP A 97 -11.08 8.18 0.91
N PHE A 98 -10.12 8.88 0.33
CA PHE A 98 -9.25 8.39 -0.74
C PHE A 98 -7.80 8.40 -0.29
N LEU A 99 -7.09 7.35 -0.65
CA LEU A 99 -5.63 7.32 -0.72
C LEU A 99 -5.20 7.93 -2.05
N LEU A 100 -4.13 8.72 -2.03
CA LEU A 100 -3.53 9.28 -3.23
C LEU A 100 -2.27 8.50 -3.63
N PRO A 101 -2.27 7.88 -4.83
CA PRO A 101 -1.06 7.42 -5.50
C PRO A 101 -0.15 8.59 -5.88
N ILE A 102 1.07 8.31 -6.35
CA ILE A 102 2.06 9.36 -6.69
C ILE A 102 1.59 10.30 -7.81
N ASP A 103 0.74 9.80 -8.70
CA ASP A 103 0.05 10.50 -9.79
C ASP A 103 -1.36 10.98 -9.39
N GLY A 104 -1.70 10.93 -8.10
CA GLY A 104 -2.97 11.42 -7.56
C GLY A 104 -3.12 12.93 -7.75
N ASN A 105 -4.19 13.34 -8.42
CA ASN A 105 -4.51 14.74 -8.70
C ASN A 105 -5.68 15.22 -7.80
N PRO A 106 -5.45 16.20 -6.90
CA PRO A 106 -6.51 16.76 -6.04
C PRO A 106 -7.70 17.36 -6.78
N ASN A 107 -7.52 17.75 -8.04
CA ASN A 107 -8.60 18.28 -8.89
C ASN A 107 -9.37 17.19 -9.64
N ASP A 108 -8.90 15.94 -9.59
CA ASP A 108 -9.50 14.79 -10.28
C ASP A 108 -9.44 13.53 -9.41
N ILE A 109 -9.90 13.67 -8.16
CA ILE A 109 -9.84 12.61 -7.14
C ILE A 109 -10.60 11.35 -7.55
N GLU A 110 -11.76 11.51 -8.21
CA GLU A 110 -12.61 10.39 -8.61
C GLU A 110 -11.88 9.42 -9.57
N ASN A 111 -11.00 9.95 -10.44
CA ASN A 111 -10.26 9.13 -11.41
C ASN A 111 -8.83 8.77 -10.97
N THR A 112 -8.20 9.60 -10.13
CA THR A 112 -6.79 9.44 -9.75
C THR A 112 -6.57 8.94 -8.32
N GLY A 113 -7.57 9.07 -7.45
CA GLY A 113 -7.56 8.49 -6.11
C GLY A 113 -7.90 7.00 -6.11
N ILE A 114 -7.62 6.36 -4.97
CA ILE A 114 -8.09 5.00 -4.66
C ILE A 114 -8.98 5.12 -3.42
N SER A 115 -10.26 4.75 -3.56
CA SER A 115 -11.19 4.73 -2.43
C SER A 115 -10.66 3.81 -1.34
N LEU A 116 -10.56 4.32 -0.11
CA LEU A 116 -10.22 3.49 1.04
C LEU A 116 -11.28 2.42 1.27
N ARG A 117 -12.55 2.74 1.03
CA ARG A 117 -13.63 1.77 1.15
C ARG A 117 -13.43 0.60 0.20
N SER A 118 -13.27 0.87 -1.10
CA SER A 118 -13.04 -0.18 -2.10
C SER A 118 -11.77 -0.97 -1.80
N LEU A 119 -10.71 -0.28 -1.36
CA LEU A 119 -9.47 -0.91 -0.93
C LEU A 119 -9.70 -1.89 0.24
N PHE A 120 -10.40 -1.47 1.29
CA PHE A 120 -10.72 -2.33 2.43
C PHE A 120 -11.56 -3.53 2.01
N GLU A 121 -12.59 -3.32 1.17
CA GLU A 121 -13.42 -4.40 0.63
C GLU A 121 -12.58 -5.39 -0.18
N SER A 122 -11.64 -4.93 -1.01
CA SER A 122 -10.71 -5.79 -1.75
C SER A 122 -9.75 -6.55 -0.83
N LEU A 123 -9.14 -5.89 0.15
CA LEU A 123 -8.20 -6.52 1.09
C LEU A 123 -8.89 -7.58 1.95
N GLN A 124 -10.13 -7.34 2.38
CA GLN A 124 -10.93 -8.32 3.12
C GLN A 124 -11.25 -9.58 2.29
N GLN A 125 -11.32 -9.47 0.97
CA GLN A 125 -11.51 -10.64 0.11
C GLN A 125 -10.22 -11.47 -0.06
N GLN A 126 -9.05 -10.90 0.26
CA GLN A 126 -7.75 -11.54 0.06
C GLN A 126 -7.22 -12.28 1.28
N THR A 127 -7.73 -11.97 2.47
CA THR A 127 -7.39 -12.67 3.71
C THR A 127 -8.64 -13.19 4.39
N THR A 128 -8.57 -14.40 4.93
CA THR A 128 -9.55 -14.91 5.89
C THR A 128 -9.11 -14.67 7.34
N GLY A 129 -7.96 -14.02 7.54
CA GLY A 129 -7.39 -13.67 8.83
C GLY A 129 -7.66 -12.21 9.24
N GLN A 130 -6.84 -11.71 10.17
CA GLN A 130 -6.97 -10.34 10.67
C GLN A 130 -6.35 -9.33 9.68
N LEU A 131 -7.10 -8.25 9.39
CA LEU A 131 -6.59 -7.09 8.66
C LEU A 131 -6.13 -6.03 9.66
N CYS A 132 -4.85 -5.67 9.61
CA CYS A 132 -4.28 -4.62 10.45
C CYS A 132 -3.92 -3.41 9.59
N PHE A 133 -4.53 -2.27 9.91
CA PHE A 133 -4.29 -0.99 9.25
C PHE A 133 -3.63 -0.02 10.23
N SER A 134 -2.50 0.57 9.85
CA SER A 134 -1.87 1.63 10.63
C SER A 134 -1.81 2.92 9.81
N ARG A 135 -2.25 4.02 10.42
CA ARG A 135 -2.15 5.38 9.88
C ARG A 135 -1.17 6.15 10.75
N PHE A 136 -0.14 6.75 10.16
CA PHE A 136 0.83 7.62 10.84
C PHE A 136 0.81 9.00 10.20
#